data_AF-A0A7X1KAH7-F1
#
_entry.id   AF-A0A7X1KAH7-F1
#
_cell.length_a   1.000
_cell.length_b   1.000
_cell.length_c   1.000
_cell.angle_alpha   90.00
_cell.angle_beta   90.00
_cell.angle_gamma   90.00
#
_symmetry.space_group_name_H-M   'P 1'
#
loop_
_entity.id
_entity.type
_entity.pdbx_description
1 polymer ?
#
loop_
_entity_poly.entity_id
_entity_poly.type
_entity_poly.pdbx_seq_one_letter_code
_entity_poly.pdbx_strand_id
1 'polypeptide(L)'
;MRIALDDFGTGYASLSLLQRFPLDRLKIDKGFVARIDEDAGAAEIVQAVIGIARTYGLGVIAEGVETKAQELTLRALGCAEAQGFRYGRPMPTAELLDAWRNPPAPSKTAARA
;
A
#
# COMPACT_ATOMS: atom_id res chain seq x y z
N MET A 1 20.17 -4.76 -3.73
CA MET A 1 19.25 -3.98 -4.58
C MET A 1 17.86 -4.61 -4.45
N ARG A 2 16.78 -3.84 -4.31
CA ARG A 2 15.40 -4.38 -4.22
C ARG A 2 14.58 -3.93 -5.42
N ILE A 3 13.73 -4.80 -5.95
CA ILE A 3 12.88 -4.58 -7.14
C ILE A 3 11.41 -4.73 -6.73
N ALA A 4 10.59 -3.75 -7.11
CA ALA A 4 9.15 -3.79 -6.90
C ALA A 4 8.42 -3.82 -8.25
N LEU A 5 7.32 -4.57 -8.33
CA LEU A 5 6.37 -4.48 -9.42
C LEU A 5 5.28 -3.46 -9.07
N ASP A 6 5.09 -2.46 -9.93
CA ASP A 6 4.15 -1.36 -9.72
C ASP A 6 2.76 -1.62 -10.33
N ASP A 7 1.77 -0.86 -9.87
CA ASP A 7 0.41 -0.81 -10.40
C ASP A 7 -0.27 -2.20 -10.53
N PHE A 8 -0.02 -3.10 -9.58
CA PHE A 8 -0.57 -4.44 -9.65
C PHE A 8 -2.10 -4.42 -9.54
N GLY A 9 -2.76 -5.04 -10.52
CA GLY A 9 -4.22 -5.04 -10.68
C GLY A 9 -4.73 -4.13 -11.80
N THR A 10 -3.88 -3.34 -12.46
CA THR A 10 -4.26 -2.47 -13.59
C THR A 10 -4.12 -3.16 -14.97
N GLY A 11 -4.50 -4.42 -15.11
CA GLY A 11 -4.55 -5.14 -16.41
C GLY A 11 -3.22 -5.40 -17.14
N TYR A 12 -2.17 -4.60 -16.92
CA TYR A 12 -0.84 -4.74 -17.52
C TYR A 12 0.10 -5.56 -16.65
N ALA A 13 -0.04 -5.46 -15.33
CA ALA A 13 0.70 -6.28 -14.37
C ALA A 13 0.09 -7.69 -14.35
N SER A 14 0.83 -8.68 -14.88
CA SER A 14 0.38 -10.07 -14.95
C SER A 14 1.18 -10.98 -14.01
N LEU A 15 0.54 -12.08 -13.58
CA LEU A 15 1.18 -13.11 -12.75
C LEU A 15 2.44 -13.70 -13.40
N SER A 16 2.55 -13.70 -14.73
CA SER A 16 3.73 -14.19 -15.43
C SER A 16 4.98 -13.33 -15.15
N LEU A 17 4.82 -12.04 -14.84
CA LEU A 17 5.93 -11.18 -14.43
C LEU A 17 6.50 -11.60 -13.07
N LEU A 18 5.64 -12.07 -12.15
CA LEU A 18 6.07 -12.57 -10.84
C LEU A 18 6.94 -13.82 -10.96
N GLN A 19 6.69 -14.65 -11.97
CA GLN A 19 7.45 -15.87 -12.22
C GLN A 19 8.77 -15.61 -12.93
N ARG A 20 8.86 -14.53 -13.71
CA ARG A 20 9.99 -14.29 -14.62
C ARG A 20 11.08 -13.42 -14.03
N PHE A 21 10.76 -12.62 -13.02
CA PHE A 21 11.68 -11.64 -12.45
C PHE A 21 11.90 -11.86 -10.95
N PRO A 22 13.12 -11.63 -10.44
CA PRO A 22 13.43 -11.71 -9.02
C PRO A 22 12.91 -10.46 -8.31
N LEU A 23 11.60 -10.40 -8.08
CA LEU A 23 10.95 -9.30 -7.38
C LEU A 23 11.07 -9.47 -5.87
N ASP A 24 11.14 -8.37 -5.15
CA ASP A 24 11.06 -8.34 -3.69
C ASP A 24 9.69 -7.87 -3.19
N ARG A 25 8.99 -7.07 -4.01
CA ARG A 25 7.78 -6.36 -3.60
C ARG A 25 6.75 -6.24 -4.71
N LEU A 26 5.50 -6.12 -4.30
CA LEU A 26 4.34 -5.85 -5.13
C LEU A 26 3.61 -4.62 -4.60
N LYS A 27 3.32 -3.65 -5.47
CA LYS A 27 2.56 -2.45 -5.13
C LYS A 27 1.13 -2.60 -5.65
N ILE A 28 0.15 -2.47 -4.76
CA ILE A 28 -1.28 -2.56 -5.10
C ILE A 28 -1.74 -1.20 -5.57
N ASP A 29 -2.32 -1.14 -6.77
CA ASP A 29 -2.79 0.10 -7.36
C ASP A 29 -3.83 0.83 -6.49
N LYS A 30 -3.73 2.16 -6.49
CA LYS A 30 -4.60 3.08 -5.75
C LYS A 30 -6.08 2.92 -6.09
N GLY A 31 -6.42 2.44 -7.29
CA GLY A 31 -7.80 2.24 -7.72
C GLY A 31 -8.55 1.20 -6.89
N PHE A 32 -7.87 0.19 -6.35
CA PHE A 32 -8.46 -0.77 -5.40
C PHE A 32 -8.44 -0.22 -3.98
N VAL A 33 -7.32 0.39 -3.58
CA VAL A 33 -7.15 0.94 -2.22
C VAL A 33 -8.16 2.05 -1.92
N ALA A 34 -8.48 2.89 -2.91
CA ALA A 34 -9.40 4.02 -2.74
C ALA A 34 -10.82 3.61 -2.31
N ARG A 35 -11.25 2.38 -2.63
CA ARG A 35 -12.60 1.86 -2.29
C ARG A 35 -12.58 0.71 -1.28
N ILE A 36 -11.43 0.40 -0.68
CA ILE A 36 -11.22 -0.84 0.08
C ILE A 36 -12.14 -0.96 1.31
N ASP A 37 -12.56 0.16 1.88
CA ASP A 37 -13.42 0.25 3.06
C ASP A 37 -14.91 0.41 2.74
N GLU A 38 -15.27 0.56 1.47
CA GLU A 38 -16.64 0.80 1.01
C GLU A 38 -17.14 -0.27 0.02
N ASP A 39 -16.24 -0.94 -0.69
CA ASP A 39 -16.51 -1.92 -1.74
C ASP A 39 -15.89 -3.27 -1.36
N ALA A 40 -16.76 -4.24 -1.01
CA ALA A 40 -16.33 -5.59 -0.67
C ALA A 40 -15.54 -6.26 -1.81
N GLY A 41 -15.87 -5.97 -3.08
CA GLY A 41 -15.13 -6.50 -4.23
C GLY A 41 -13.70 -5.95 -4.29
N ALA A 42 -13.50 -4.67 -3.96
CA ALA A 42 -12.17 -4.08 -3.88
C ALA A 42 -11.35 -4.73 -2.74
N ALA A 43 -11.96 -4.95 -1.57
CA ALA A 43 -11.32 -5.63 -0.45
C ALA A 43 -10.90 -7.07 -0.80
N GLU A 44 -11.77 -7.84 -1.46
CA GLU A 44 -11.48 -9.21 -1.91
C GLU A 44 -10.32 -9.26 -2.91
N ILE A 45 -10.26 -8.30 -3.86
CA ILE A 45 -9.14 -8.20 -4.79
C ILE A 45 -7.84 -7.91 -4.04
N VAL A 46 -7.84 -6.94 -3.12
CA VAL A 46 -6.65 -6.63 -2.30
C VAL A 46 -6.21 -7.85 -1.50
N GLN A 47 -7.14 -8.57 -0.89
CA GLN A 47 -6.86 -9.81 -0.15
C GLN A 47 -6.25 -10.89 -1.05
N ALA A 48 -6.78 -11.09 -2.26
CA ALA A 48 -6.24 -12.05 -3.22
C ALA A 48 -4.80 -11.68 -3.63
N VAL A 49 -4.53 -10.40 -3.87
CA VAL A 49 -3.18 -9.90 -4.20
C VAL A 49 -2.20 -10.13 -3.05
N ILE A 50 -2.61 -9.87 -1.80
CA ILE A 50 -1.81 -10.17 -0.60
C ILE A 50 -1.51 -11.67 -0.52
N GLY A 51 -2.48 -12.54 -0.82
CA GLY A 51 -2.31 -13.99 -0.86
C GLY A 51 -1.30 -14.45 -1.92
N ILE A 52 -1.35 -13.87 -3.11
CA ILE A 52 -0.36 -14.10 -4.18
C ILE A 52 1.03 -13.69 -3.70
N ALA A 53 1.19 -12.45 -3.22
CA ALA A 53 2.48 -11.95 -2.76
C ALA A 53 3.07 -12.85 -1.66
N ARG A 54 2.25 -13.27 -0.70
CA ARG A 54 2.67 -14.20 0.37
C ARG A 54 3.17 -15.54 -0.19
N THR A 55 2.51 -16.08 -1.22
CA THR A 55 2.92 -17.34 -1.86
C THR A 55 4.29 -17.24 -2.52
N TYR A 56 4.62 -16.07 -3.09
CA TYR A 56 5.91 -15.79 -3.72
C TYR A 56 6.95 -15.20 -2.74
N GLY A 57 6.61 -15.06 -1.45
CA GLY A 57 7.50 -14.45 -0.46
C GLY A 57 7.76 -12.95 -0.66
N LEU A 58 6.86 -12.25 -1.34
CA LEU A 58 6.98 -10.83 -1.69
C LEU A 58 6.40 -9.94 -0.58
N GLY A 59 7.04 -8.79 -0.34
CA GLY A 59 6.44 -7.70 0.44
C GLY A 59 5.32 -7.00 -0.35
N VAL A 60 4.32 -6.46 0.35
CA VAL A 60 3.19 -5.75 -0.27
C VAL A 60 3.16 -4.32 0.21
N ILE A 61 3.05 -3.38 -0.73
CA ILE A 61 2.83 -1.96 -0.45
C ILE A 61 1.49 -1.55 -1.05
N ALA A 62 0.56 -1.03 -0.23
CA ALA A 62 -0.67 -0.44 -0.74
C ALA A 62 -0.48 1.03 -1.14
N GLU A 63 -0.87 1.40 -2.35
CA GLU A 63 -0.74 2.78 -2.85
C GLU A 63 -2.02 3.60 -2.69
N GLY A 64 -1.87 4.92 -2.52
CA GLY A 64 -3.01 5.83 -2.48
C GLY A 64 -3.82 5.75 -1.18
N VAL A 65 -3.21 5.41 -0.05
CA VAL A 65 -3.89 5.46 1.25
C VAL A 65 -4.09 6.91 1.70
N GLU A 66 -5.34 7.32 1.82
CA GLU A 66 -5.73 8.69 2.18
C GLU A 66 -6.46 8.76 3.53
N THR A 67 -7.19 7.70 3.91
CA THR A 67 -8.02 7.70 5.13
C THR A 67 -7.55 6.69 6.18
N LYS A 68 -7.94 6.93 7.44
CA LYS A 68 -7.66 5.97 8.53
C LYS A 68 -8.44 4.66 8.34
N ALA A 69 -9.64 4.72 7.79
CA ALA A 69 -10.45 3.54 7.52
C ALA A 69 -9.75 2.63 6.49
N GLN A 70 -9.25 3.17 5.38
CA GLN A 70 -8.42 2.44 4.41
C GLN A 70 -7.19 1.79 5.08
N GLU A 71 -6.46 2.53 5.92
CA GLU A 71 -5.32 1.97 6.67
C GLU A 71 -5.73 0.78 7.56
N LEU A 72 -6.83 0.91 8.30
CA LEU A 72 -7.30 -0.13 9.22
C LEU A 72 -7.73 -1.38 8.44
N THR A 73 -8.44 -1.23 7.32
CA THR A 73 -8.82 -2.34 6.45
C THR A 73 -7.59 -3.03 5.89
N LEU A 74 -6.60 -2.27 5.37
CA LEU A 74 -5.34 -2.83 4.88
C LEU A 74 -4.59 -3.63 5.95
N ARG A 75 -4.50 -3.10 7.17
CA ARG A 75 -3.88 -3.79 8.31
C ARG A 75 -4.63 -5.09 8.65
N ALA A 76 -5.96 -5.07 8.64
CA ALA A 76 -6.78 -6.25 8.91
C ALA A 76 -6.59 -7.35 7.85
N LEU A 77 -6.37 -6.95 6.59
CA LEU A 77 -6.05 -7.86 5.49
C LEU A 77 -4.58 -8.35 5.50
N GLY A 78 -3.75 -7.86 6.43
CA GLY A 78 -2.35 -8.25 6.57
C GLY A 78 -1.36 -7.44 5.72
N CYS A 79 -1.76 -6.29 5.16
CA CYS A 79 -0.86 -5.38 4.48
C CYS A 79 -0.18 -4.45 5.49
N ALA A 80 1.15 -4.59 5.64
CA ALA A 80 1.93 -3.88 6.65
C ALA A 80 2.54 -2.56 6.15
N GLU A 81 2.71 -2.40 4.84
CA GLU A 81 3.35 -1.23 4.24
C GLU A 81 2.35 -0.48 3.35
N ALA A 82 2.37 0.85 3.43
CA ALA A 82 1.44 1.70 2.69
C ALA A 82 2.08 3.03 2.32
N GLN A 83 1.63 3.59 1.19
CA GLN A 83 1.99 4.90 0.70
C GLN A 83 0.71 5.68 0.36
N GLY A 84 0.68 6.97 0.69
CA GLY A 84 -0.41 7.85 0.29
C GLY A 84 -0.46 9.13 1.11
N PHE A 85 -1.38 10.02 0.76
CA PHE A 85 -1.48 11.36 1.36
C PHE A 85 -1.80 11.33 2.85
N ARG A 86 -2.28 10.20 3.37
CA ARG A 86 -2.40 9.96 4.80
C ARG A 86 -1.07 10.10 5.55
N TYR A 87 0.03 9.68 4.90
CA TYR A 87 1.36 9.65 5.50
C TYR A 87 2.21 10.85 5.07
N GLY A 88 2.00 11.32 3.85
CA GLY A 88 2.70 12.48 3.30
C GLY A 88 2.36 12.70 1.84
N ARG A 89 2.33 13.95 1.41
CA ARG A 89 2.19 14.31 0.00
C ARG A 89 3.57 14.36 -0.66
N PRO A 90 3.70 14.08 -1.98
CA PRO A 90 4.88 14.46 -2.72
C PRO A 90 5.18 15.94 -2.51
N MET A 91 6.42 16.25 -2.15
CA MET A 91 6.84 17.60 -1.77
C MET A 91 8.28 17.85 -2.24
N PRO A 92 8.69 19.13 -2.40
CA PRO A 92 10.07 19.48 -2.67
C PRO A 92 11.04 18.90 -1.62
N THR A 93 12.27 18.60 -2.04
CA THR A 93 13.27 17.98 -1.16
C THR A 93 13.54 18.77 0.11
N ALA A 94 13.53 20.11 0.04
CA ALA A 94 13.73 20.96 1.23
C ALA A 94 12.63 20.75 2.28
N GLU A 95 11.37 20.69 1.85
CA GLU A 95 10.22 20.43 2.73
C GLU A 95 10.27 18.99 3.28
N LEU A 96 10.65 18.01 2.45
CA LEU A 96 10.82 16.63 2.89
C LEU A 96 11.88 16.53 3.99
N LEU A 97 13.02 17.20 3.83
CA LEU A 97 14.11 17.18 4.81
C LEU A 97 13.70 17.83 6.13
N ASP A 98 12.91 18.89 6.08
CA ASP A 98 12.38 19.53 7.29
C ASP A 98 11.37 18.61 8.00
N ALA A 99 10.40 18.07 7.26
CA ALA A 99 9.41 17.13 7.79
C ALA A 99 10.06 15.84 8.32
N TRP A 100 11.16 15.37 7.73
CA TRP A 100 11.90 14.20 8.21
C TRP A 100 12.64 14.47 9.51
N ARG A 101 13.19 15.68 9.69
CA ARG A 101 13.89 16.09 10.91
C ARG A 101 12.91 16.38 12.04
N ASN A 102 11.77 16.97 11.70
CA ASN A 102 10.69 17.32 12.63
C ASN A 102 9.40 16.60 12.23
N PRO A 103 9.33 15.27 12.43
CA PRO A 103 8.16 14.51 12.05
C PRO A 103 6.93 15.04 12.81
N PRO A 104 5.79 15.24 12.13
CA PRO A 104 4.56 15.63 12.82
C PRO A 104 4.25 14.57 13.88
N ALA A 105 3.88 15.02 15.07
CA ALA A 105 3.54 14.12 16.17
C ALA A 105 2.48 13.11 15.67
N PRO A 106 2.62 11.81 16.01
CA PRO A 106 1.65 10.82 15.60
C PRO A 106 0.25 11.28 16.04
N SER A 107 -0.65 11.43 15.06
CA SER A 107 -2.04 11.81 15.30
C SER A 107 -2.62 10.90 16.38
N LYS A 108 -3.02 11.49 17.53
CA LYS A 108 -3.55 10.81 18.71
C LYS A 108 -4.98 10.26 18.50
N THR A 109 -5.28 9.66 17.35
CA THR A 109 -6.61 9.11 17.05
C THR A 109 -6.58 7.57 17.05
N ALA A 110 -6.02 7.01 18.13
CA ALA A 110 -6.09 5.59 18.42
C ALA A 110 -6.26 5.39 19.94
N ALA A 111 -7.46 5.71 20.43
CA ALA A 111 -8.03 5.13 21.65
C ALA A 111 -9.53 5.46 21.68
N ARG A 112 -10.37 4.42 21.85
CA ARG A 112 -11.84 4.36 21.81
C ARG A 112 -12.37 4.01 20.41
N ALA A 113 -13.08 2.91 20.18
CA ALA A 113 -13.79 1.97 21.05
C ALA A 113 -13.58 0.53 20.57
#